data_AF-A0A558BPX8-F1
#
_entry.id   AF-A0A558BPX8-F1
#
_cell.length_a   1.000
_cell.length_b   1.000
_cell.length_c   1.000
_cell.angle_alpha   90.00
_cell.angle_beta   90.00
_cell.angle_gamma   90.00
#
_symmetry.space_group_name_H-M   'P 1'
#
loop_
_entity.id
_entity.type
_entity.pdbx_description
1 polymer ?
#
loop_
_entity_poly.entity_id
_entity_poly.type
_entity_poly.pdbx_seq_one_letter_code
_entity_poly.pdbx_strand_id
1 'polypeptide(L)'
;MNLTYAPARRTSPARVAPPAALAILYPKVGNVLRVPLRRTRTGYAHGCAQHPERQFMQWFNRMAAARPGFPMQLKSILLLTGEPLCNNCRRVLNRYLGQYQLADKLRIRSRGEAADYGFGTSGLPRYPAATTPLLDDILLEGELEDEGWWQRTKDLGRAALLTGALTLGPQVVSKPVYDMAKATAQADEQRRKRQQTVDDNAPPSSRRLRLGQRELELEQETLVMHERIDVHAQYSLQRLMSSPDAAARVDGNELVGGVRSGRVRGIYIVNQLEPAKWARTRGGNWWELLEPTDDAALLLSAAPPFTTLAPPIIVFRESIRSTSSRLDPALRRAAQLLRQIGKLKAGNPSLTPWQLKAILTPGQPLPTQAPGSDMAAVVGITRSA
;
A
#
# COMPACT_ATOMS: atom_id res chain seq x y z
N MET A 1 23.10 31.24 -55.25
CA MET A 1 22.68 31.16 -53.83
C MET A 1 22.55 29.69 -53.46
N ASN A 2 23.48 29.17 -52.65
CA ASN A 2 23.51 27.77 -52.23
C ASN A 2 22.66 27.60 -50.97
N LEU A 3 21.62 26.78 -51.02
CA LEU A 3 20.83 26.37 -49.86
C LEU A 3 21.37 25.04 -49.33
N THR A 4 22.05 25.12 -48.19
CA THR A 4 22.62 23.99 -47.45
C THR A 4 21.50 23.27 -46.68
N TYR A 5 21.29 21.99 -46.97
CA TYR A 5 20.27 21.15 -46.32
C TYR A 5 20.80 20.63 -44.96
N ALA A 6 20.16 21.01 -43.86
CA ALA A 6 20.51 20.53 -42.52
C ALA A 6 19.79 19.19 -42.23
N PRO A 7 20.51 18.12 -41.83
CA PRO A 7 19.89 16.83 -41.56
C PRO A 7 19.05 16.85 -40.28
N ALA A 8 17.83 16.31 -40.35
CA ALA A 8 16.91 16.20 -39.23
C ALA A 8 17.51 15.39 -38.07
N ARG A 9 17.56 16.00 -36.88
CA ARG A 9 17.95 15.31 -35.63
C ARG A 9 16.95 14.20 -35.33
N ARG A 10 17.38 12.94 -35.46
CA ARG A 10 16.65 11.78 -34.94
C ARG A 10 16.57 11.89 -33.42
N THR A 11 15.37 12.14 -32.89
CA THR A 11 15.07 12.01 -31.47
C THR A 11 15.09 10.53 -31.10
N SER A 12 16.07 10.11 -30.30
CA SER A 12 16.10 8.75 -29.76
C SER A 12 14.83 8.50 -28.93
N PRO A 13 14.13 7.37 -29.12
CA PRO A 13 12.93 7.07 -28.36
C PRO A 13 13.26 7.07 -26.86
N ALA A 14 12.35 7.63 -26.06
CA ALA A 14 12.47 7.69 -24.61
C ALA A 14 12.71 6.27 -24.07
N ARG A 15 13.91 6.03 -23.56
CA ARG A 15 14.31 4.72 -23.04
C ARG A 15 13.50 4.45 -21.77
N VAL A 16 12.47 3.61 -21.88
CA VAL A 16 11.70 3.12 -20.73
C VAL A 16 12.71 2.58 -19.72
N ALA A 17 12.73 3.17 -18.54
CA ALA A 17 13.63 2.73 -17.49
C ALA A 17 13.36 1.23 -17.25
N PRO A 18 14.39 0.39 -17.01
CA PRO A 18 14.19 -1.00 -16.60
C PRO A 18 13.25 -1.10 -15.38
N PRO A 19 12.88 -2.27 -14.86
CA PRO A 19 12.25 -2.38 -13.54
C PRO A 19 13.28 -2.28 -12.40
N ALA A 20 12.88 -1.83 -11.20
CA ALA A 20 13.77 -1.81 -10.02
C ALA A 20 13.96 -3.24 -9.46
N ALA A 21 15.10 -3.51 -8.84
CA ALA A 21 15.32 -4.79 -8.20
C ALA A 21 14.51 -4.89 -6.90
N LEU A 22 14.00 -6.07 -6.57
CA LEU A 22 13.13 -6.31 -5.42
C LEU A 22 13.55 -7.60 -4.73
N ALA A 23 13.73 -7.57 -3.41
CA ALA A 23 13.85 -8.78 -2.60
C ALA A 23 12.56 -9.05 -1.84
N ILE A 24 12.04 -10.27 -1.94
CA ILE A 24 10.85 -10.74 -1.25
C ILE A 24 11.27 -11.83 -0.26
N LEU A 25 10.98 -11.64 1.01
CA LEU A 25 11.34 -12.55 2.08
C LEU A 25 10.07 -13.18 2.65
N TYR A 26 10.06 -14.51 2.68
CA TYR A 26 8.94 -15.31 3.17
C TYR A 26 9.30 -15.81 4.58
N PRO A 27 8.80 -15.20 5.65
CA PRO A 27 9.00 -15.72 6.99
C PRO A 27 8.19 -17.01 7.20
N LYS A 28 8.55 -17.78 8.22
CA LYS A 28 7.82 -18.97 8.69
C LYS A 28 6.48 -18.59 9.30
N VAL A 29 6.41 -17.43 9.95
CA VAL A 29 5.24 -16.86 10.60
C VAL A 29 5.19 -15.36 10.31
N GLY A 30 4.00 -14.84 10.00
CA GLY A 30 3.77 -13.42 9.73
C GLY A 30 3.77 -13.07 8.23
N ASN A 31 3.75 -11.76 7.96
CA ASN A 31 3.58 -11.22 6.61
C ASN A 31 4.85 -11.29 5.77
N VAL A 32 4.68 -11.46 4.47
CA VAL A 32 5.77 -11.40 3.48
C VAL A 32 6.41 -10.01 3.50
N LEU A 33 7.73 -9.96 3.57
CA LEU A 33 8.49 -8.70 3.58
C LEU A 33 9.00 -8.39 2.17
N ARG A 34 8.79 -7.16 1.73
CA ARG A 34 9.23 -6.67 0.42
C ARG A 34 10.25 -5.56 0.63
N VAL A 35 11.40 -5.71 -0.01
CA VAL A 35 12.56 -4.83 0.17
C VAL A 35 12.94 -4.26 -1.18
N PRO A 36 12.59 -2.99 -1.47
CA PRO A 36 12.99 -2.34 -2.71
C PRO A 36 14.50 -2.14 -2.71
N LEU A 37 15.17 -2.58 -3.78
CA LEU A 37 16.60 -2.42 -3.98
C LEU A 37 16.83 -1.37 -5.06
N ARG A 38 17.68 -0.38 -4.75
CA ARG A 38 17.95 0.72 -5.68
C ARG A 38 18.70 0.21 -6.90
N ARG A 39 18.49 0.86 -8.04
CA ARG A 39 19.29 0.56 -9.23
C ARG A 39 20.67 1.15 -9.12
N THR A 40 21.63 0.42 -9.65
CA THR A 40 22.90 0.98 -10.10
C THR A 40 22.62 1.89 -11.28
N ARG A 41 22.75 3.20 -11.08
CA ARG A 41 22.48 4.19 -12.14
C ARG A 41 23.57 4.19 -13.23
N THR A 42 24.65 3.45 -13.03
CA THR A 42 25.85 3.52 -13.86
C THR A 42 26.22 2.12 -14.35
N GLY A 43 26.08 1.91 -15.66
CA GLY A 43 26.51 0.65 -16.30
C GLY A 43 27.98 0.39 -16.03
N TYR A 44 28.32 -0.83 -15.61
CA TYR A 44 29.64 -1.46 -15.45
C TYR A 44 30.79 -0.69 -14.73
N ALA A 45 30.67 0.62 -14.47
CA ALA A 45 31.80 1.49 -14.14
C ALA A 45 32.05 1.67 -12.62
N HIS A 46 31.16 1.20 -11.74
CA HIS A 46 31.27 1.42 -10.30
C HIS A 46 31.48 0.15 -9.46
N GLY A 47 31.89 -0.93 -10.10
CA GLY A 47 32.18 -2.20 -9.43
C GLY A 47 30.97 -2.79 -8.70
N CYS A 48 31.22 -3.83 -7.92
CA CYS A 48 30.16 -4.60 -7.27
C CYS A 48 29.42 -3.85 -6.15
N ALA A 49 29.90 -2.69 -5.69
CA ALA A 49 29.45 -2.05 -4.45
C ALA A 49 27.97 -1.62 -4.48
N GLN A 50 27.48 -1.19 -5.64
CA GLN A 50 26.09 -0.75 -5.79
C GLN A 50 25.14 -1.85 -6.27
N HIS A 51 25.64 -3.05 -6.53
CA HIS A 51 24.81 -4.15 -7.02
C HIS A 51 23.68 -4.50 -6.02
N PRO A 52 22.49 -4.92 -6.49
CA PRO A 52 21.34 -5.19 -5.63
C PRO A 52 21.64 -6.21 -4.52
N GLU A 53 22.53 -7.17 -4.76
CA GLU A 53 22.99 -8.16 -3.79
C GLU A 53 23.72 -7.52 -2.61
N ARG A 54 24.59 -6.54 -2.87
CA ARG A 54 25.30 -5.82 -1.80
C ARG A 54 24.33 -4.98 -0.98
N GLN A 55 23.39 -4.30 -1.64
CA GLN A 55 22.34 -3.55 -0.96
C GLN A 55 21.46 -4.46 -0.10
N PHE A 56 21.09 -5.63 -0.63
CA PHE A 56 20.33 -6.63 0.11
C PHE A 56 21.09 -7.13 1.33
N MET A 57 22.38 -7.50 1.20
CA MET A 57 23.20 -7.94 2.33
C MET A 57 23.34 -6.84 3.40
N GLN A 58 23.53 -5.58 3.00
CA GLN A 58 23.59 -4.46 3.94
C GLN A 58 22.26 -4.24 4.68
N TRP A 59 21.14 -4.33 3.97
CA TRP A 59 19.81 -4.27 4.59
C TRP A 59 19.58 -5.46 5.53
N PHE A 60 19.93 -6.68 5.10
CA PHE A 60 19.74 -7.91 5.87
C PHE A 60 20.57 -7.89 7.17
N ASN A 61 21.82 -7.43 7.11
CA ASN A 61 22.67 -7.24 8.29
C ASN A 61 22.03 -6.28 9.31
N ARG A 62 21.48 -5.15 8.83
CA ARG A 62 20.78 -4.20 9.71
C ARG A 62 19.54 -4.82 10.36
N MET A 63 18.77 -5.61 9.60
CA MET A 63 17.60 -6.32 10.13
C MET A 63 17.98 -7.41 11.14
N ALA A 64 19.03 -8.18 10.87
CA ALA A 64 19.53 -9.20 11.77
C ALA A 64 20.08 -8.59 13.07
N ALA A 65 20.74 -7.44 12.99
CA ALA A 65 21.22 -6.69 14.16
C ALA A 65 20.06 -6.12 14.99
N ALA A 66 19.03 -5.56 14.35
CA ALA A 66 17.86 -5.00 15.02
C ALA A 66 16.96 -6.08 15.65
N ARG A 67 16.93 -7.30 15.10
CA ARG A 67 16.08 -8.41 15.54
C ARG A 67 16.90 -9.70 15.62
N PRO A 68 17.55 -9.98 16.76
CA PRO A 68 18.25 -11.25 16.98
C PRO A 68 17.31 -12.43 16.68
N GLY A 69 17.73 -13.33 15.78
CA GLY A 69 16.92 -14.47 15.33
C GLY A 69 16.09 -14.24 14.06
N PHE A 70 16.04 -13.03 13.51
CA PHE A 70 15.36 -12.75 12.23
C PHE A 70 15.76 -13.72 11.09
N PRO A 71 17.05 -14.04 10.86
CA PRO A 71 17.41 -14.98 9.80
C PRO A 71 16.81 -16.38 9.97
N MET A 72 16.67 -16.86 11.22
CA MET A 72 16.13 -18.18 11.55
C MET A 72 14.61 -18.29 11.33
N GLN A 73 13.94 -17.14 11.28
CA GLN A 73 12.51 -17.03 11.00
C GLN A 73 12.20 -17.09 9.51
N LEU A 74 13.20 -17.04 8.62
CA LEU A 74 12.95 -17.05 7.18
C LEU A 74 12.82 -18.47 6.62
N LYS A 75 11.77 -18.68 5.82
CA LYS A 75 11.53 -19.91 5.06
C LYS A 75 12.24 -19.86 3.71
N SER A 76 12.14 -18.74 2.99
CA SER A 76 12.79 -18.57 1.68
C SER A 76 12.95 -17.10 1.29
N ILE A 77 13.83 -16.84 0.33
CA ILE A 77 14.12 -15.51 -0.22
C ILE A 77 13.99 -15.58 -1.74
N LEU A 78 13.27 -14.63 -2.34
CA LEU A 78 13.19 -14.42 -3.78
C LEU A 78 13.80 -13.06 -4.13
N LEU A 79 14.83 -13.06 -4.98
CA LEU A 79 15.48 -11.86 -5.48
C LEU A 79 15.13 -11.67 -6.95
N LEU A 80 14.36 -10.61 -7.24
CA LEU A 80 13.97 -10.18 -8.58
C LEU A 80 14.91 -9.07 -9.03
N THR A 81 15.57 -9.25 -10.17
CA THR A 81 16.58 -8.34 -10.69
C THR A 81 16.32 -8.02 -12.16
N GLY A 82 16.56 -6.76 -12.55
CA GLY A 82 16.41 -6.33 -13.94
C GLY A 82 17.54 -6.81 -14.86
N GLU A 83 18.68 -7.20 -14.29
CA GLU A 83 19.89 -7.65 -14.99
C GLU A 83 20.44 -8.90 -14.29
N PRO A 84 21.13 -9.81 -15.00
CA PRO A 84 21.75 -10.97 -14.39
C PRO A 84 22.83 -10.55 -13.39
N LEU A 85 22.91 -11.28 -12.29
CA LEU A 85 23.87 -11.03 -11.23
C LEU A 85 25.29 -11.34 -11.71
N CYS A 86 26.25 -10.50 -11.36
CA CYS A 86 27.63 -10.81 -11.67
C CYS A 86 28.12 -12.02 -10.83
N ASN A 87 29.00 -12.84 -11.41
CA ASN A 87 29.49 -14.07 -10.77
C ASN A 87 30.15 -13.85 -9.40
N ASN A 88 30.75 -12.68 -9.18
CA ASN A 88 31.33 -12.34 -7.89
C ASN A 88 30.26 -12.04 -6.84
N CYS A 89 29.27 -11.20 -7.15
CA CYS A 89 28.18 -10.89 -6.23
C CYS A 89 27.34 -12.12 -5.90
N ARG A 90 27.05 -12.98 -6.88
CA ARG A 90 26.35 -14.25 -6.65
C ARG A 90 27.11 -15.15 -5.67
N ARG A 91 28.43 -15.32 -5.84
CA ARG A 91 29.27 -16.12 -4.92
C ARG A 91 29.30 -15.53 -3.51
N VAL A 92 29.46 -14.20 -3.40
CA VAL A 92 29.48 -13.52 -2.10
C VAL A 92 28.12 -13.63 -1.41
N LEU A 93 27.01 -13.42 -2.14
CA LEU A 93 25.65 -13.54 -1.61
C LEU A 93 25.36 -14.96 -1.10
N ASN A 94 25.73 -15.99 -1.88
CA ASN A 94 25.57 -17.38 -1.46
C ASN A 94 26.38 -17.71 -0.20
N ARG A 95 27.65 -17.27 -0.14
CA ARG A 95 28.49 -17.46 1.06
C ARG A 95 27.89 -16.78 2.28
N TYR A 96 27.44 -15.54 2.11
CA TYR A 96 26.82 -14.75 3.18
C TYR A 96 25.53 -15.42 3.70
N LEU A 97 24.62 -15.84 2.81
CA LEU A 97 23.40 -16.53 3.21
C LEU A 97 23.64 -17.97 3.72
N GLY A 98 24.75 -18.58 3.34
CA GLY A 98 25.21 -19.88 3.85
C GLY A 98 25.43 -19.85 5.37
N GLN A 99 25.89 -18.72 5.92
CA GLN A 99 26.07 -18.53 7.36
C GLN A 99 24.75 -18.65 8.15
N TYR A 100 23.61 -18.47 7.48
CA TYR A 100 22.27 -18.55 8.06
C TYR A 100 21.46 -19.77 7.57
N GLN A 101 22.07 -20.71 6.83
CA GLN A 101 21.37 -21.83 6.19
C GLN A 101 20.23 -21.39 5.25
N LEU A 102 20.43 -20.26 4.56
CA LEU A 102 19.48 -19.68 3.61
C LEU A 102 19.96 -19.74 2.15
N ALA A 103 21.19 -20.20 1.89
CA ALA A 103 21.75 -20.27 0.54
C ALA A 103 20.88 -21.13 -0.40
N ASP A 104 20.48 -22.33 0.04
CA ASP A 104 19.65 -23.25 -0.76
C ASP A 104 18.18 -22.80 -0.88
N LYS A 105 17.81 -21.77 -0.13
CA LYS A 105 16.47 -21.18 -0.09
C LYS A 105 16.39 -19.84 -0.83
N LEU A 106 17.51 -19.38 -1.40
CA LEU A 106 17.56 -18.21 -2.26
C LEU A 106 17.15 -18.61 -3.68
N ARG A 107 16.09 -18.00 -4.19
CA ARG A 107 15.70 -18.05 -5.59
C ARG A 107 16.00 -16.71 -6.23
N ILE A 108 16.62 -16.73 -7.40
CA ILE A 108 16.99 -15.53 -8.13
C ILE A 108 16.28 -15.57 -9.48
N ARG A 109 15.63 -14.47 -9.86
CA ARG A 109 15.05 -14.30 -11.19
C ARG A 109 15.61 -13.01 -11.77
N SER A 110 16.18 -13.11 -12.96
CA SER A 110 16.69 -11.96 -13.71
C SER A 110 15.96 -11.82 -15.05
N ARG A 111 15.69 -10.58 -15.47
CA ARG A 111 15.14 -10.31 -16.80
C ARG A 111 16.23 -10.58 -17.83
N GLY A 112 16.13 -11.69 -18.56
CA GLY A 112 17.08 -12.05 -19.62
C GLY A 112 17.86 -13.34 -19.41
N GLU A 113 17.50 -14.18 -18.43
CA GLU A 113 17.98 -15.57 -18.36
C GLU A 113 17.31 -16.43 -19.45
N ALA A 114 17.48 -16.02 -20.71
CA ALA A 114 17.15 -16.78 -21.90
C ALA A 114 18.47 -17.25 -22.50
N ALA A 115 18.71 -18.56 -22.36
CA ALA A 115 19.76 -19.35 -22.98
C ALA A 115 21.21 -18.94 -22.67
N ASP A 116 21.91 -19.90 -22.09
CA ASP A 116 23.36 -20.09 -22.11
C ASP A 116 24.00 -19.49 -23.39
N TYR A 117 24.60 -18.31 -23.27
CA TYR A 117 25.46 -17.77 -24.31
C TYR A 117 26.76 -18.58 -24.27
N GLY A 118 26.73 -19.76 -24.90
CA GLY A 118 27.95 -20.43 -25.32
C GLY A 118 28.79 -19.41 -26.09
N PHE A 119 29.99 -19.15 -25.59
CA PHE A 119 30.98 -18.28 -26.22
C PHE A 119 31.39 -18.89 -27.57
N GLY A 120 30.59 -18.66 -28.61
CA GLY A 120 30.98 -18.86 -29.99
C GLY A 120 31.89 -17.71 -30.41
N THR A 121 33.12 -18.01 -30.79
CA THR A 121 34.22 -17.10 -31.14
C THR A 121 34.01 -16.25 -32.41
N SER A 122 32.78 -16.12 -32.91
CA SER A 122 32.48 -15.40 -34.16
C SER A 122 31.48 -14.26 -33.98
N GLY A 123 31.95 -13.18 -33.34
CA GLY A 123 31.99 -11.84 -33.95
C GLY A 123 30.73 -11.07 -34.35
N LEU A 124 29.48 -11.52 -34.15
CA LEU A 124 28.30 -10.67 -34.42
C LEU A 124 27.13 -10.88 -33.42
N PRO A 125 26.60 -9.82 -32.78
CA PRO A 125 25.44 -9.93 -31.90
C PRO A 125 24.14 -10.08 -32.70
N ARG A 126 23.45 -11.22 -32.55
CA ARG A 126 22.04 -11.37 -32.93
C ARG A 126 21.16 -10.82 -31.79
N TYR A 127 20.37 -9.80 -32.09
CA TYR A 127 19.30 -9.34 -31.20
C TYR A 127 18.07 -10.26 -31.34
N PRO A 128 17.64 -11.01 -30.31
CA PRO A 128 16.28 -11.53 -30.30
C PRO A 128 15.31 -10.39 -29.95
N ALA A 129 14.39 -10.14 -30.88
CA ALA A 129 13.22 -9.29 -30.68
C ALA A 129 12.15 -10.04 -29.89
N ALA A 130 11.53 -9.32 -28.93
CA ALA A 130 10.23 -9.54 -28.26
C ALA A 130 10.38 -9.41 -26.73
N THR A 131 10.29 -8.17 -26.24
CA THR A 131 10.17 -7.84 -24.82
C THR A 131 8.70 -7.85 -24.41
N THR A 132 8.22 -8.94 -23.82
CA THR A 132 7.06 -8.91 -22.91
C THR A 132 7.54 -8.46 -21.51
N PRO A 133 6.82 -7.57 -20.81
CA PRO A 133 7.19 -7.15 -19.46
C PRO A 133 6.79 -8.23 -18.44
N LEU A 134 7.70 -9.18 -18.22
CA LEU A 134 7.59 -10.27 -17.23
C LEU A 134 7.30 -9.79 -15.79
N LEU A 135 7.57 -8.51 -15.47
CA LEU A 135 7.33 -7.97 -14.13
C LEU A 135 5.84 -7.84 -13.82
N ASP A 136 5.01 -7.45 -14.81
CA ASP A 136 3.56 -7.29 -14.63
C ASP A 136 2.84 -8.65 -14.55
N ASP A 137 3.38 -9.69 -15.20
CA ASP A 137 2.86 -11.07 -15.14
C ASP A 137 3.28 -11.81 -13.85
N ILE A 138 4.45 -11.52 -13.28
CA ILE A 138 4.92 -12.15 -12.03
C ILE A 138 4.42 -11.38 -10.79
N LEU A 139 4.17 -10.06 -10.89
CA LEU A 139 3.72 -9.21 -9.79
C LEU A 139 2.19 -9.02 -9.74
N LEU A 140 1.42 -10.06 -10.04
CA LEU A 140 -0.01 -10.14 -9.69
C LEU A 140 -0.34 -10.04 -8.17
N GLU A 141 0.63 -9.61 -7.35
CA GLU A 141 0.43 -9.12 -5.99
C GLU A 141 1.16 -7.78 -5.79
N GLY A 142 0.40 -6.68 -5.84
CA GLY A 142 0.45 -5.50 -4.95
C GLY A 142 1.71 -4.63 -4.89
N GLU A 143 1.63 -3.42 -5.42
CA GLU A 143 2.50 -2.31 -5.00
C GLU A 143 1.82 -1.47 -3.91
N LEU A 144 2.50 -1.33 -2.77
CA LEU A 144 2.27 -0.35 -1.72
C LEU A 144 3.61 0.37 -1.53
N GLU A 145 3.70 1.58 -2.06
CA GLU A 145 4.67 2.58 -1.62
C GLU A 145 4.06 3.28 -0.39
N ASP A 146 4.78 3.32 0.73
CA ASP A 146 4.40 4.13 1.89
C ASP A 146 5.64 4.80 2.51
N GLU A 147 5.68 6.13 2.38
CA GLU A 147 6.73 7.03 2.86
C GLU A 147 6.72 7.25 4.40
N GLY A 148 5.87 6.53 5.16
CA GLY A 148 5.82 6.64 6.63
C GLY A 148 6.80 5.72 7.39
N TRP A 149 7.31 4.67 6.76
CA TRP A 149 8.08 3.63 7.46
C TRP A 149 9.51 4.06 7.82
N TRP A 150 10.13 4.90 6.98
CA TRP A 150 11.51 5.38 7.18
C TRP A 150 11.66 6.32 8.39
N GLN A 151 10.62 7.07 8.75
CA GLN A 151 10.69 7.99 9.90
C GLN A 151 10.54 7.23 11.23
N ARG A 152 9.59 6.28 11.31
CA ARG A 152 9.43 5.40 12.50
C ARG A 152 10.64 4.50 12.74
N THR A 153 11.28 4.01 11.68
CA THR A 153 12.52 3.21 11.80
C THR A 153 13.73 4.04 12.20
N LYS A 154 13.80 5.33 11.83
CA LYS A 154 14.82 6.25 12.36
C LYS A 154 14.64 6.49 13.86
N ASP A 155 13.41 6.70 14.31
CA ASP A 155 13.12 6.96 15.73
C ASP A 155 13.35 5.72 16.59
N LEU A 156 12.94 4.54 16.12
CA LEU A 156 13.22 3.25 16.77
C LEU A 156 14.72 2.91 16.75
N GLY A 157 15.41 3.17 15.63
CA GLY A 157 16.85 2.96 15.52
C GLY A 157 17.64 3.90 16.45
N ARG A 158 17.19 5.15 16.61
CA ARG A 158 17.78 6.11 17.54
C ARG A 158 17.53 5.70 18.99
N ALA A 159 16.33 5.26 19.34
CA ALA A 159 16.03 4.74 20.67
C ALA A 159 16.88 3.51 21.01
N ALA A 160 16.97 2.53 20.11
CA ALA A 160 17.79 1.34 20.30
C ALA A 160 19.30 1.64 20.42
N LEU A 161 19.81 2.59 19.63
CA LEU A 161 21.20 3.05 19.73
C LEU A 161 21.49 3.72 21.08
N LEU A 162 20.58 4.54 21.60
CA LEU A 162 20.76 5.21 22.89
C LEU A 162 20.65 4.22 24.06
N THR A 163 19.75 3.24 23.98
CA THR A 163 19.68 2.16 24.98
C THR A 163 20.92 1.28 24.96
N GLY A 164 21.43 0.93 23.77
CA GLY A 164 22.69 0.20 23.61
C GLY A 164 23.91 0.97 24.10
N ALA A 165 23.93 2.30 23.91
CA ALA A 165 25.00 3.15 24.43
C ALA A 165 25.04 3.17 25.96
N LEU A 166 23.88 3.15 26.62
CA LEU A 166 23.79 3.09 28.08
C LEU A 166 24.21 1.73 28.65
N THR A 167 23.93 0.62 27.96
CA THR A 167 24.30 -0.72 28.43
C THR A 167 25.79 -1.03 28.27
N LEU A 168 26.44 -0.50 27.23
CA LEU A 168 27.88 -0.71 26.97
C LEU A 168 28.80 0.14 27.86
N GLY A 169 28.28 1.23 28.44
CA GLY A 169 29.01 2.09 29.36
C GLY A 169 30.01 3.05 28.68
N PRO A 170 30.55 4.03 29.44
CA PRO A 170 31.37 5.12 28.89
C PRO A 170 32.78 4.69 28.46
N GLN A 171 33.20 3.47 28.80
CA GLN A 171 34.50 2.90 28.39
C GLN A 171 34.47 2.38 26.94
N VAL A 172 33.28 2.05 26.43
CA VAL A 172 33.09 1.41 25.11
C VAL A 172 32.52 2.41 24.10
N VAL A 173 31.79 3.42 24.56
CA VAL A 173 31.13 4.42 23.72
C VAL A 173 31.71 5.80 24.01
N SER A 174 31.97 6.59 22.97
CA SER A 174 32.53 7.95 23.14
C SER A 174 31.70 8.77 24.12
N LYS A 175 32.36 9.47 25.04
CA LYS A 175 31.75 10.31 26.09
C LYS A 175 30.57 11.17 25.61
N PRO A 176 30.63 11.88 24.46
CA PRO A 176 29.51 12.70 23.99
C PRO A 176 28.23 11.91 23.68
N VAL A 177 28.36 10.69 23.15
CA VAL A 177 27.23 9.82 22.79
C VAL A 177 26.60 9.21 24.04
N TYR A 178 27.43 8.82 25.01
CA TYR A 178 26.96 8.31 26.30
C TYR A 178 26.22 9.39 27.09
N ASP A 179 26.77 10.61 27.15
CA ASP A 179 26.14 11.74 27.84
C ASP A 179 24.81 12.15 27.19
N MET A 180 24.72 12.12 25.85
CA MET A 180 23.47 12.35 25.13
C MET A 180 22.42 11.28 25.44
N ALA A 181 22.81 10.00 25.48
CA ALA A 181 21.90 8.91 25.82
C ALA A 181 21.40 9.01 27.28
N LYS A 182 22.30 9.36 28.20
CA LYS A 182 21.97 9.58 29.61
C LYS A 182 21.01 10.76 29.79
N ALA A 183 21.27 11.89 29.15
CA ALA A 183 20.39 13.06 29.19
C ALA A 183 19.00 12.76 28.63
N THR A 184 18.93 12.00 27.53
CA THR A 184 17.64 11.60 26.92
C THR A 184 16.85 10.68 27.87
N ALA A 185 17.51 9.68 28.46
CA ALA A 185 16.86 8.79 29.43
C ALA A 185 16.36 9.54 30.68
N GLN A 186 17.14 10.49 31.18
CA GLN A 186 16.74 11.35 32.31
C GLN A 186 15.56 12.26 31.96
N ALA A 187 15.53 12.82 30.75
CA ALA A 187 14.40 13.63 30.28
C ALA A 187 13.11 12.81 30.16
N ASP A 188 13.20 11.57 29.67
CA ASP A 188 12.06 10.65 29.61
C ASP A 188 11.58 10.23 31.00
N GLU A 189 12.50 9.97 31.94
CA GLU A 189 12.14 9.67 33.32
C GLU A 189 11.45 10.86 34.00
N GLN A 190 11.95 12.08 33.78
CA GLN A 190 11.30 13.29 34.27
C GLN A 190 9.91 13.49 33.67
N ARG A 191 9.72 13.21 32.37
CA ARG A 191 8.39 13.23 31.74
C ARG A 191 7.46 12.21 32.37
N ARG A 192 7.92 10.99 32.64
CA ARG A 192 7.13 9.95 33.33
C ARG A 192 6.74 10.37 34.74
N LYS A 193 7.67 10.93 35.52
CA LYS A 193 7.39 11.47 36.86
C LYS A 193 6.37 12.60 36.82
N ARG A 194 6.49 13.53 35.87
CA ARG A 194 5.49 14.60 35.66
C ARG A 194 4.13 14.03 35.29
N GLN A 195 4.07 13.06 34.38
CA GLN A 195 2.82 12.42 33.99
C GLN A 195 2.17 11.69 35.17
N GLN A 196 2.97 10.95 35.95
CA GLN A 196 2.51 10.26 37.15
C GLN A 196 1.95 11.25 38.19
N THR A 197 2.63 12.38 38.43
CA THR A 197 2.09 13.42 39.33
C THR A 197 0.81 14.07 38.81
N VAL A 198 0.64 14.20 37.49
CA VAL A 198 -0.61 14.70 36.90
C VAL A 198 -1.74 13.68 37.10
N ASP A 199 -1.43 12.39 36.95
CA ASP A 199 -2.40 11.32 37.10
C ASP A 199 -2.77 11.04 38.57
N ASP A 200 -1.85 11.28 39.51
CA ASP A 200 -2.05 11.15 40.97
C ASP A 200 -2.83 12.33 41.57
N ASN A 201 -2.65 13.53 41.03
CA ASN A 201 -3.41 14.71 41.46
C ASN A 201 -4.76 14.87 40.74
N ALA A 202 -5.11 13.97 39.82
CA ALA A 202 -6.41 13.96 39.17
C ALA A 202 -7.50 13.54 40.18
N PRO A 203 -8.65 14.26 40.26
CA PRO A 203 -9.74 13.91 41.16
C PRO A 203 -10.20 12.45 40.94
N PRO A 204 -10.62 11.73 42.00
CA PRO A 204 -11.07 10.33 41.90
C PRO A 204 -12.20 10.11 40.88
N SER A 205 -13.08 11.10 40.72
CA SER A 205 -14.15 11.11 39.71
C SER A 205 -13.62 11.18 38.27
N SER A 206 -12.51 11.87 38.04
CA SER A 206 -11.85 11.97 36.73
C SER A 206 -11.10 10.69 36.37
N ARG A 207 -10.57 9.97 37.38
CA ARG A 207 -9.82 8.72 37.20
C ARG A 207 -10.71 7.57 36.72
N ARG A 208 -11.92 7.44 37.29
CA ARG A 208 -12.93 6.45 36.84
C ARG A 208 -13.53 6.80 35.48
N LEU A 209 -13.80 8.08 35.21
CA LEU A 209 -14.28 8.52 33.90
C LEU A 209 -13.24 8.28 32.79
N ARG A 210 -11.95 8.52 33.05
CA ARG A 210 -10.88 8.28 32.06
C ARG A 210 -10.64 6.81 31.76
N LEU A 211 -10.72 5.91 32.74
CA LEU A 211 -10.56 4.47 32.48
C LEU A 211 -11.73 3.91 31.67
N GLY A 212 -12.97 4.27 32.03
CA GLY A 212 -14.16 3.88 31.25
C GLY A 212 -14.22 4.52 29.87
N GLN A 213 -13.84 5.80 29.74
CA GLN A 213 -13.71 6.46 28.42
C GLN A 213 -12.63 5.83 27.56
N ARG A 214 -11.50 5.42 28.14
CA ARG A 214 -10.39 4.81 27.40
C ARG A 214 -10.71 3.37 26.96
N GLU A 215 -11.44 2.61 27.76
CA GLU A 215 -12.00 1.32 27.34
C GLU A 215 -13.03 1.49 26.21
N LEU A 216 -13.94 2.46 26.34
CA LEU A 216 -14.90 2.79 25.28
C LEU A 216 -14.22 3.31 24.00
N GLU A 217 -13.14 4.09 24.12
CA GLU A 217 -12.34 4.57 22.99
C GLU A 217 -11.57 3.42 22.32
N LEU A 218 -10.99 2.49 23.08
CA LEU A 218 -10.33 1.30 22.54
C LEU A 218 -11.31 0.34 21.85
N GLU A 219 -12.50 0.16 22.42
CA GLU A 219 -13.59 -0.57 21.79
C GLU A 219 -14.04 0.15 20.49
N GLN A 220 -14.13 1.47 20.50
CA GLN A 220 -14.45 2.26 19.30
C GLN A 220 -13.34 2.25 18.24
N GLU A 221 -12.06 2.25 18.63
CA GLU A 221 -10.92 2.18 17.73
C GLU A 221 -10.83 0.80 17.06
N THR A 222 -11.08 -0.28 17.80
CA THR A 222 -11.20 -1.63 17.22
C THR A 222 -12.48 -1.80 16.38
N LEU A 223 -13.48 -0.94 16.59
CA LEU A 223 -14.72 -0.92 15.81
C LEU A 223 -14.51 -0.41 14.37
N VAL A 224 -13.54 0.45 14.11
CA VAL A 224 -13.32 1.00 12.75
C VAL A 224 -12.34 0.15 11.94
N MET A 225 -11.37 -0.47 12.61
CA MET A 225 -10.33 -1.23 11.93
C MET A 225 -10.90 -2.48 11.26
N HIS A 226 -10.84 -2.50 9.93
CA HIS A 226 -11.35 -3.61 9.11
C HIS A 226 -10.55 -3.68 7.81
N GLU A 227 -10.10 -4.87 7.41
CA GLU A 227 -9.21 -5.09 6.25
C GLU A 227 -9.81 -4.61 4.90
N ARG A 228 -11.14 -4.68 4.78
CA ARG A 228 -11.92 -4.20 3.61
C ARG A 228 -12.22 -2.69 3.63
N ILE A 229 -11.60 -1.93 4.52
CA ILE A 229 -11.72 -0.47 4.59
C ILE A 229 -10.30 0.10 4.47
N ASP A 230 -10.08 0.93 3.47
CA ASP A 230 -8.81 1.65 3.30
C ASP A 230 -8.45 2.46 4.57
N VAL A 231 -7.16 2.57 4.87
CA VAL A 231 -6.66 3.26 6.07
C VAL A 231 -7.16 4.71 6.14
N HIS A 232 -7.20 5.43 5.01
CA HIS A 232 -7.70 6.81 4.98
C HIS A 232 -9.21 6.88 5.18
N ALA A 233 -9.95 5.91 4.63
CA ALA A 233 -11.38 5.78 4.90
C ALA A 233 -11.65 5.45 6.37
N GLN A 234 -10.83 4.61 7.02
CA GLN A 234 -10.96 4.33 8.46
C GLN A 234 -10.83 5.62 9.29
N TYR A 235 -9.81 6.45 9.02
CA TYR A 235 -9.67 7.74 9.71
C TYR A 235 -10.85 8.70 9.45
N SER A 236 -11.39 8.72 8.23
CA SER A 236 -12.57 9.53 7.90
C SER A 236 -13.82 9.03 8.63
N LEU A 237 -14.05 7.71 8.65
CA LEU A 237 -15.17 7.11 9.38
C LEU A 237 -15.06 7.36 10.88
N GLN A 238 -13.86 7.25 11.46
CA GLN A 238 -13.62 7.60 12.86
C GLN A 238 -14.04 9.05 13.15
N ARG A 239 -13.63 10.01 12.32
CA ARG A 239 -14.08 11.41 12.45
C ARG A 239 -15.59 11.56 12.34
N LEU A 240 -16.22 10.88 11.39
CA LEU A 240 -17.67 10.92 11.22
C LEU A 240 -18.40 10.37 12.46
N MET A 241 -17.93 9.27 13.04
CA MET A 241 -18.52 8.64 14.23
C MET A 241 -18.26 9.43 15.51
N SER A 242 -17.14 10.16 15.59
CA SER A 242 -16.84 11.08 16.70
C SER A 242 -17.43 12.49 16.50
N SER A 243 -18.11 12.76 15.39
CA SER A 243 -18.66 14.08 15.07
C SER A 243 -19.78 14.48 16.04
N PRO A 244 -19.92 15.78 16.38
CA PRO A 244 -21.10 16.28 17.08
C PRO A 244 -22.37 16.19 16.23
N ASP A 245 -22.25 16.16 14.89
CA ASP A 245 -23.37 16.00 13.96
C ASP A 245 -23.93 14.57 14.04
N ALA A 246 -25.14 14.43 14.58
CA ALA A 246 -25.82 13.15 14.72
C ALA A 246 -26.01 12.43 13.38
N ALA A 247 -26.27 13.15 12.29
CA ALA A 247 -26.42 12.55 10.97
C ALA A 247 -25.09 11.99 10.46
N ALA A 248 -23.98 12.70 10.67
CA ALA A 248 -22.64 12.22 10.33
C ALA A 248 -22.28 10.94 11.09
N ARG A 249 -22.63 10.86 12.38
CA ARG A 249 -22.41 9.65 13.19
C ARG A 249 -23.21 8.46 12.67
N VAL A 250 -24.48 8.67 12.31
CA VAL A 250 -25.32 7.63 11.72
C VAL A 250 -24.73 7.14 10.39
N ASP A 251 -24.30 8.06 9.53
CA ASP A 251 -23.66 7.73 8.25
C ASP A 251 -22.37 6.91 8.45
N GLY A 252 -21.50 7.32 9.37
CA GLY A 252 -20.25 6.61 9.67
C GLY A 252 -20.48 5.20 10.22
N ASN A 253 -21.38 5.07 11.22
CA ASN A 253 -21.75 3.78 11.80
C ASN A 253 -22.39 2.85 10.77
N GLU A 254 -23.23 3.37 9.88
CA GLU A 254 -23.86 2.57 8.84
C GLU A 254 -22.85 2.01 7.85
N LEU A 255 -21.84 2.80 7.45
CA LEU A 255 -20.79 2.33 6.54
C LEU A 255 -19.93 1.24 7.17
N VAL A 256 -19.48 1.45 8.40
CA VAL A 256 -18.69 0.44 9.14
C VAL A 256 -19.51 -0.83 9.36
N GLY A 257 -20.74 -0.70 9.84
CA GLY A 257 -21.67 -1.82 10.02
C GLY A 257 -22.01 -2.51 8.70
N GLY A 258 -22.12 -1.75 7.61
CA GLY A 258 -22.36 -2.24 6.25
C GLY A 258 -21.22 -3.11 5.74
N VAL A 259 -19.97 -2.69 5.95
CA VAL A 259 -18.80 -3.50 5.59
C VAL A 259 -18.74 -4.77 6.44
N ARG A 260 -18.88 -4.65 7.77
CA ARG A 260 -18.83 -5.79 8.71
C ARG A 260 -19.90 -6.84 8.44
N SER A 261 -21.13 -6.42 8.17
CA SER A 261 -22.25 -7.30 7.83
C SER A 261 -22.20 -7.87 6.41
N GLY A 262 -21.24 -7.44 5.59
CA GLY A 262 -21.15 -7.85 4.18
C GLY A 262 -22.17 -7.17 3.27
N ARG A 263 -22.97 -6.21 3.76
CA ARG A 263 -23.85 -5.38 2.93
C ARG A 263 -23.08 -4.45 2.00
N VAL A 264 -21.86 -4.06 2.38
CA VAL A 264 -20.90 -3.34 1.55
C VAL A 264 -19.67 -4.22 1.42
N ARG A 265 -19.17 -4.40 0.20
CA ARG A 265 -18.01 -5.27 -0.04
C ARG A 265 -16.75 -4.65 0.56
N GLY A 266 -16.58 -3.33 0.45
CA GLY A 266 -15.50 -2.58 1.06
C GLY A 266 -15.47 -1.12 0.61
N ILE A 267 -14.54 -0.35 1.19
CA ILE A 267 -14.32 1.07 0.92
C ILE A 267 -12.86 1.25 0.55
N TYR A 268 -12.56 1.62 -0.69
CA TYR A 268 -11.20 1.57 -1.24
C TYR A 268 -10.82 2.87 -1.94
N ILE A 269 -9.52 3.12 -2.05
CA ILE A 269 -9.02 4.08 -3.05
C ILE A 269 -9.15 3.46 -4.43
N VAL A 270 -9.52 4.26 -5.44
CA VAL A 270 -9.80 3.79 -6.81
C VAL A 270 -8.65 3.00 -7.46
N ASN A 271 -7.39 3.23 -7.08
CA ASN A 271 -6.21 2.52 -7.61
C ASN A 271 -5.89 1.21 -6.86
N GLN A 272 -6.66 0.84 -5.84
CA GLN A 272 -6.43 -0.40 -5.08
C GLN A 272 -6.91 -1.64 -5.86
N LEU A 273 -6.46 -2.81 -5.39
CA LEU A 273 -6.63 -4.09 -6.09
C LEU A 273 -8.10 -4.43 -6.40
N GLU A 274 -9.01 -4.24 -5.44
CA GLU A 274 -10.42 -4.61 -5.61
C GLU A 274 -11.12 -3.74 -6.68
N PRO A 275 -11.05 -2.40 -6.64
CA PRO A 275 -11.52 -1.55 -7.73
C PRO A 275 -10.84 -1.83 -9.07
N ALA A 276 -9.52 -2.05 -9.09
CA ALA A 276 -8.78 -2.34 -10.31
C ALA A 276 -9.20 -3.66 -10.96
N LYS A 277 -9.41 -4.72 -10.16
CA LYS A 277 -10.00 -5.98 -10.63
C LYS A 277 -11.40 -5.76 -11.18
N TRP A 278 -12.23 -4.99 -10.46
CA TRP A 278 -13.59 -4.67 -10.89
C TRP A 278 -13.60 -3.96 -12.25
N ALA A 279 -12.73 -2.98 -12.48
CA ALA A 279 -12.60 -2.30 -13.78
C ALA A 279 -12.15 -3.26 -14.87
N ARG A 280 -11.10 -4.06 -14.60
CA ARG A 280 -10.51 -4.99 -15.56
C ARG A 280 -11.49 -6.07 -16.02
N THR A 281 -12.34 -6.58 -15.12
CA THR A 281 -13.40 -7.54 -15.48
C THR A 281 -14.42 -6.99 -16.49
N ARG A 282 -14.42 -5.67 -16.73
CA ARG A 282 -15.31 -4.95 -17.65
C ARG A 282 -14.59 -4.36 -18.85
N GLY A 283 -13.32 -4.75 -19.05
CA GLY A 283 -12.51 -4.24 -20.16
C GLY A 283 -12.10 -2.76 -20.03
N GLY A 284 -12.29 -2.16 -18.85
CA GLY A 284 -11.89 -0.79 -18.57
C GLY A 284 -10.69 -0.70 -17.62
N ASN A 285 -10.24 0.52 -17.39
CA ASN A 285 -9.17 0.81 -16.45
C ASN A 285 -9.69 1.45 -15.16
N TRP A 286 -8.95 1.33 -14.06
CA TRP A 286 -9.41 1.85 -12.77
C TRP A 286 -9.58 3.38 -12.76
N TRP A 287 -8.80 4.12 -13.55
CA TRP A 287 -8.91 5.57 -13.65
C TRP A 287 -10.17 6.04 -14.40
N GLU A 288 -10.86 5.14 -15.11
CA GLU A 288 -12.14 5.40 -15.79
C GLU A 288 -13.35 5.18 -14.86
N LEU A 289 -13.14 4.66 -13.64
CA LEU A 289 -14.23 4.40 -12.68
C LEU A 289 -14.83 5.67 -12.07
N LEU A 290 -14.12 6.78 -12.10
CA LEU A 290 -14.53 8.05 -11.51
C LEU A 290 -14.47 9.14 -12.57
N GLU A 291 -15.61 9.77 -12.86
CA GLU A 291 -15.65 10.97 -13.69
C GLU A 291 -14.77 12.07 -13.08
N PRO A 292 -14.16 12.97 -13.87
CA PRO A 292 -13.25 14.00 -13.34
C PRO A 292 -13.83 14.85 -12.21
N THR A 293 -15.16 15.03 -12.18
CA THR A 293 -15.91 15.81 -11.18
C THR A 293 -16.23 15.05 -9.90
N ASP A 294 -16.05 13.73 -9.89
CA ASP A 294 -16.43 12.85 -8.80
C ASP A 294 -15.31 12.66 -7.79
N ASP A 295 -15.68 12.77 -6.52
CA ASP A 295 -14.82 12.53 -5.36
C ASP A 295 -14.85 11.06 -4.95
N ALA A 296 -16.00 10.42 -5.12
CA ALA A 296 -16.22 9.01 -4.88
C ALA A 296 -17.26 8.44 -5.85
N ALA A 297 -17.42 7.12 -5.85
CA ALA A 297 -18.51 6.45 -6.55
C ALA A 297 -18.90 5.17 -5.83
N LEU A 298 -20.11 4.72 -6.12
CA LEU A 298 -20.62 3.41 -5.73
C LEU A 298 -20.59 2.47 -6.94
N LEU A 299 -19.80 1.40 -6.85
CA LEU A 299 -19.72 0.36 -7.87
C LEU A 299 -20.77 -0.72 -7.57
N LEU A 300 -21.77 -0.80 -8.42
CA LEU A 300 -22.85 -1.78 -8.37
C LEU A 300 -22.54 -2.93 -9.32
N SER A 301 -22.73 -4.17 -8.88
CA SER A 301 -22.59 -5.36 -9.73
C SER A 301 -23.74 -6.30 -9.46
N ALA A 302 -24.26 -6.98 -10.47
CA ALA A 302 -25.13 -8.13 -10.25
C ALA A 302 -24.27 -9.33 -9.85
N ALA A 303 -24.83 -10.19 -8.99
CA ALA A 303 -24.30 -11.52 -8.67
C ALA A 303 -25.15 -12.57 -9.40
N PRO A 304 -24.57 -13.66 -9.93
CA PRO A 304 -25.33 -14.81 -10.43
C PRO A 304 -26.33 -15.28 -9.36
N PRO A 305 -27.62 -15.49 -9.67
CA PRO A 305 -28.25 -15.52 -10.99
C PRO A 305 -28.75 -14.15 -11.51
N PHE A 306 -27.87 -13.13 -11.59
CA PHE A 306 -28.02 -11.79 -12.19
C PHE A 306 -29.23 -10.92 -11.76
N THR A 307 -30.12 -11.48 -10.97
CA THR A 307 -31.28 -10.86 -10.33
C THR A 307 -30.91 -10.30 -8.96
N THR A 308 -29.83 -10.79 -8.37
CA THR A 308 -29.36 -10.38 -7.05
C THR A 308 -28.27 -9.32 -7.20
N LEU A 309 -28.40 -8.23 -6.44
CA LEU A 309 -27.36 -7.20 -6.38
C LEU A 309 -26.22 -7.73 -5.50
N ALA A 310 -25.01 -7.82 -6.04
CA ALA A 310 -23.83 -8.10 -5.23
C ALA A 310 -23.59 -6.92 -4.26
N PRO A 311 -22.98 -7.15 -3.09
CA PRO A 311 -22.62 -6.08 -2.19
C PRO A 311 -21.79 -5.01 -2.92
N PRO A 312 -22.22 -3.73 -2.89
CA PRO A 312 -21.55 -2.65 -3.60
C PRO A 312 -20.15 -2.37 -3.04
N ILE A 313 -19.29 -1.82 -3.89
CA ILE A 313 -17.97 -1.32 -3.49
C ILE A 313 -18.03 0.21 -3.48
N ILE A 314 -17.56 0.84 -2.40
CA ILE A 314 -17.36 2.29 -2.38
C ILE A 314 -15.93 2.56 -2.79
N VAL A 315 -15.75 3.44 -3.77
CA VAL A 315 -14.42 3.88 -4.21
C VAL A 315 -14.30 5.39 -4.10
N PHE A 316 -13.11 5.88 -3.74
CA PHE A 316 -12.82 7.31 -3.70
C PHE A 316 -11.50 7.66 -4.37
N ARG A 317 -11.37 8.92 -4.78
CA ARG A 317 -10.21 9.39 -5.52
C ARG A 317 -8.96 9.46 -4.63
N GLU A 318 -7.84 9.01 -5.16
CA GLU A 318 -6.52 9.10 -4.52
C GLU A 318 -6.20 10.52 -4.03
N SER A 319 -6.47 11.54 -4.86
CA SER A 319 -6.18 12.95 -4.54
C SER A 319 -6.95 13.51 -3.33
N ILE A 320 -8.01 12.83 -2.86
CA ILE A 320 -8.80 13.29 -1.71
C ILE A 320 -8.53 12.49 -0.44
N ARG A 321 -7.67 11.46 -0.47
CA ARG A 321 -7.45 10.53 0.66
C ARG A 321 -7.10 11.23 1.98
N SER A 322 -6.37 12.34 1.91
CA SER A 322 -5.95 13.12 3.08
C SER A 322 -6.75 14.42 3.27
N THR A 323 -7.77 14.67 2.44
CA THR A 323 -8.57 15.91 2.47
C THR A 323 -9.92 15.64 3.13
N SER A 324 -9.99 15.79 4.46
CA SER A 324 -11.21 15.51 5.25
C SER A 324 -12.44 16.28 4.75
N SER A 325 -12.26 17.54 4.35
CA SER A 325 -13.33 18.39 3.81
C SER A 325 -13.96 17.87 2.51
N ARG A 326 -13.30 16.93 1.81
CA ARG A 326 -13.82 16.30 0.59
C ARG A 326 -14.23 14.85 0.82
N LEU A 327 -13.40 14.08 1.52
CA LEU A 327 -13.65 12.67 1.76
C LEU A 327 -14.85 12.44 2.69
N ASP A 328 -14.98 13.22 3.76
CA ASP A 328 -16.05 13.01 4.75
C ASP A 328 -17.45 13.24 4.10
N PRO A 329 -17.70 14.34 3.35
CA PRO A 329 -18.96 14.50 2.60
C PRO A 329 -19.20 13.47 1.51
N ALA A 330 -18.14 12.97 0.85
CA ALA A 330 -18.26 11.94 -0.16
C ALA A 330 -18.72 10.60 0.44
N LEU A 331 -18.14 10.20 1.58
CA LEU A 331 -18.58 9.00 2.32
C LEU A 331 -20.01 9.14 2.86
N ARG A 332 -20.38 10.31 3.40
CA ARG A 332 -21.76 10.56 3.83
C ARG A 332 -22.77 10.40 2.69
N ARG A 333 -22.45 10.91 1.50
CA ARG A 333 -23.30 10.70 0.31
C ARG A 333 -23.34 9.25 -0.13
N ALA A 334 -22.23 8.51 -0.03
CA ALA A 334 -22.24 7.06 -0.27
C ALA A 334 -23.20 6.32 0.70
N ALA A 335 -23.21 6.68 1.99
CA ALA A 335 -24.15 6.12 2.97
C ALA A 335 -25.62 6.42 2.60
N GLN A 336 -25.91 7.66 2.19
CA GLN A 336 -27.24 8.06 1.73
C GLN A 336 -27.70 7.27 0.50
N LEU A 337 -26.82 7.10 -0.49
CA LEU A 337 -27.11 6.29 -1.68
C LEU A 337 -27.37 4.82 -1.32
N LEU A 338 -26.61 4.25 -0.39
CA LEU A 338 -26.85 2.88 0.10
C LEU A 338 -28.23 2.72 0.74
N ARG A 339 -28.67 3.68 1.57
CA ARG A 339 -30.02 3.68 2.13
C ARG A 339 -31.09 3.78 1.05
N GLN A 340 -30.89 4.63 0.05
CA GLN A 340 -31.81 4.76 -1.08
C GLN A 340 -31.92 3.46 -1.87
N ILE A 341 -30.79 2.81 -2.17
CA ILE A 341 -30.76 1.49 -2.82
C ILE A 341 -31.50 0.45 -1.98
N GLY A 342 -31.27 0.42 -0.67
CA GLY A 342 -31.98 -0.49 0.24
C GLY A 342 -33.49 -0.30 0.19
N LYS A 343 -33.97 0.95 0.20
CA LYS A 343 -35.41 1.27 0.07
C LYS A 343 -35.97 0.86 -1.30
N LEU A 344 -35.26 1.16 -2.38
CA LEU A 344 -35.66 0.79 -3.75
C LEU A 344 -35.74 -0.72 -3.92
N LYS A 345 -34.76 -1.46 -3.39
CA LYS A 345 -34.72 -2.93 -3.44
C LYS A 345 -35.78 -3.58 -2.54
N ALA A 346 -36.15 -2.97 -1.42
CA ALA A 346 -37.24 -3.44 -0.59
C ALA A 346 -38.60 -3.32 -1.32
N GLY A 347 -38.81 -2.24 -2.08
CA GLY A 347 -40.01 -2.06 -2.90
C GLY A 347 -40.00 -2.88 -4.20
N ASN A 348 -38.82 -3.10 -4.79
CA ASN A 348 -38.66 -3.90 -6.00
C ASN A 348 -37.31 -4.67 -5.99
N PRO A 349 -37.31 -5.94 -5.52
CA PRO A 349 -36.11 -6.76 -5.46
C PRO A 349 -35.47 -7.03 -6.83
N SER A 350 -36.24 -6.96 -7.92
CA SER A 350 -35.78 -7.26 -9.28
C SER A 350 -34.92 -6.17 -9.92
N LEU A 351 -34.78 -4.99 -9.28
CA LEU A 351 -34.05 -3.86 -9.86
C LEU A 351 -32.61 -4.20 -10.23
N THR A 352 -32.24 -4.04 -11.48
CA THR A 352 -30.86 -4.28 -11.93
C THR A 352 -29.93 -3.13 -11.51
N PRO A 353 -28.60 -3.32 -11.48
CA PRO A 353 -27.64 -2.24 -11.23
C PRO A 353 -27.85 -1.01 -12.12
N TRP A 354 -28.18 -1.19 -13.40
CA TRP A 354 -28.43 -0.09 -14.33
C TRP A 354 -29.72 0.66 -14.04
N GLN A 355 -30.79 -0.05 -13.69
CA GLN A 355 -32.04 0.58 -13.27
C GLN A 355 -31.82 1.42 -12.00
N LEU A 356 -31.05 0.88 -11.04
CA LEU A 356 -30.65 1.65 -9.85
C LEU A 356 -29.85 2.90 -10.23
N LYS A 357 -28.86 2.80 -11.13
CA LYS A 357 -28.09 3.97 -11.59
C LYS A 357 -28.99 5.03 -12.23
N ALA A 358 -29.90 4.62 -13.11
CA ALA A 358 -30.82 5.53 -13.78
C ALA A 358 -31.74 6.28 -12.79
N ILE A 359 -32.23 5.58 -11.76
CA ILE A 359 -33.07 6.19 -10.70
C ILE A 359 -32.25 7.15 -9.83
N LEU A 360 -31.01 6.78 -9.49
CA LEU A 360 -30.15 7.56 -8.59
C LEU A 360 -29.46 8.76 -9.26
N THR A 361 -29.41 8.78 -10.59
CA THR A 361 -28.71 9.82 -11.38
C THR A 361 -29.66 10.46 -12.38
N PRO A 362 -30.67 11.24 -11.91
CA PRO A 362 -31.66 11.84 -12.81
C PRO A 362 -30.98 12.79 -13.80
N GLY A 363 -31.33 12.65 -15.09
CA GLY A 363 -30.80 13.46 -16.18
C GLY A 363 -29.68 12.83 -17.00
N GLN A 364 -29.14 11.66 -16.61
CA GLN A 364 -28.31 10.89 -17.53
C GLN A 364 -29.20 10.08 -18.50
N PRO A 365 -29.00 10.19 -19.83
CA PRO A 365 -29.74 9.39 -20.79
C PRO A 365 -29.44 7.91 -20.54
N LEU A 366 -30.50 7.09 -20.50
CA LEU A 366 -30.36 5.64 -20.49
C LEU A 366 -29.55 5.22 -21.73
N PRO A 367 -28.51 4.38 -21.59
CA PRO A 367 -27.79 3.89 -22.75
C PRO A 367 -28.77 3.18 -23.69
N THR A 368 -28.76 3.57 -24.96
CA THR A 368 -29.75 3.17 -25.99
C THR A 368 -29.65 1.68 -26.36
N GLN A 369 -28.60 0.99 -25.92
CA GLN A 369 -28.48 -0.45 -26.03
C GLN A 369 -28.44 -1.05 -24.62
N ALA A 370 -29.30 -2.03 -24.35
CA ALA A 370 -29.09 -2.95 -23.25
C ALA A 370 -27.87 -3.81 -23.62
N PRO A 371 -26.68 -3.59 -23.04
CA PRO A 371 -25.57 -4.47 -23.33
C PRO A 371 -25.97 -5.86 -22.83
N GLY A 372 -25.97 -6.85 -23.73
CA GLY A 372 -26.33 -8.24 -23.42
C GLY A 372 -25.37 -8.93 -22.44
N SER A 373 -24.64 -8.19 -21.60
CA SER A 373 -23.58 -8.73 -20.76
C SER A 373 -23.11 -7.80 -19.63
N ASP A 374 -23.38 -6.49 -19.69
CA ASP A 374 -22.78 -5.60 -18.70
C ASP A 374 -23.69 -5.45 -17.47
N MET A 375 -23.42 -6.24 -16.45
CA MET A 375 -24.25 -6.41 -15.25
C MET A 375 -23.85 -5.46 -14.13
N ALA A 376 -23.42 -4.25 -14.47
CA ALA A 376 -22.73 -3.38 -13.53
C ALA A 376 -22.98 -1.92 -13.78
N ALA A 377 -22.96 -1.11 -12.73
CA ALA A 377 -23.17 0.31 -12.86
C ALA A 377 -22.28 1.09 -11.90
N VAL A 378 -21.84 2.27 -12.33
CA VAL A 378 -21.10 3.23 -11.50
C VAL A 378 -22.03 4.41 -11.22
N VAL A 379 -22.26 4.69 -9.94
CA VAL A 379 -23.01 5.87 -9.48
C VAL A 379 -22.02 6.87 -8.90
N GLY A 380 -21.79 7.96 -9.64
CA GLY A 380 -20.86 9.03 -9.27
C GLY A 380 -21.34 9.85 -8.07
N ILE A 381 -20.41 10.25 -7.20
CA ILE A 381 -20.63 11.16 -6.08
C ILE A 381 -19.86 12.44 -6.36
N THR A 382 -20.56 13.40 -6.95
CA THR A 382 -20.03 14.69 -7.38
C THR A 382 -19.54 15.52 -6.19
N ARG A 383 -18.56 16.39 -6.41
CA ARG A 383 -18.10 17.36 -5.40
C ARG A 383 -19.28 18.23 -4.91
N SER A 384 -19.40 18.42 -3.58
CA SER A 384 -20.32 19.44 -3.06
C SER A 384 -19.70 20.79 -3.37
N ALA A 385 -20.48 21.69 -3.96
CA ALA A 385 -20.06 23.07 -4.22
C ALA A 385 -19.69 23.78 -2.92
#